data_AF-A0A945CLL9-F1
#
_entry.id   AF-A0A945CLL9-F1
#
_cell.length_a   1.000
_cell.length_b   1.000
_cell.length_c   1.000
_cell.angle_alpha   90.00
_cell.angle_beta   90.00
_cell.angle_gamma   90.00
#
_symmetry.space_group_name_H-M   'P 1'
#
loop_
_entity.id
_entity.type
_entity.pdbx_description
1 polymer ?
#
loop_
_entity_poly.entity_id
_entity_poly.type
_entity_poly.pdbx_seq_one_letter_code
_entity_poly.pdbx_strand_id
1 'polypeptide(L)'
;MSRFLRRPDEEGEEHDISKELFLGIMMLMLCLGIMILNVTHPVWRIHRHDPEKGDLVVLYTGQGMGLSEDGYTISRPLSEWDFRRSVRDLVREPKTDLHLYLRGGSRENVFKHALFADSLLSTDQAGNKVRTAVYVHIR
;
A
#
# COMPACT_ATOMS: atom_id res chain seq x y z
N MET A 1 65.61 1.68 -41.03
CA MET A 1 65.92 2.41 -39.77
C MET A 1 65.48 3.84 -40.00
N SER A 2 64.51 4.44 -39.32
CA SER A 2 64.16 4.39 -37.90
C SER A 2 62.66 4.18 -37.68
N ARG A 3 62.33 3.61 -36.53
CA ARG A 3 61.06 3.05 -36.07
C ARG A 3 60.69 3.81 -34.80
N PHE A 4 59.40 4.08 -34.57
CA PHE A 4 58.80 4.67 -33.35
C PHE A 4 59.13 6.18 -33.14
N LEU A 5 58.18 7.09 -32.93
CA LEU A 5 56.99 7.05 -32.10
C LEU A 5 55.85 7.84 -32.77
N ARG A 6 54.86 7.12 -33.30
CA ARG A 6 53.49 7.66 -33.39
C ARG A 6 52.96 7.49 -31.96
N ARG A 7 52.65 8.59 -31.27
CA ARG A 7 51.94 8.56 -29.99
C ARG A 7 50.52 9.02 -30.29
N PRO A 8 49.54 8.09 -30.43
CA PRO A 8 48.15 8.49 -30.51
C PRO A 8 47.32 7.68 -29.53
N ASP A 9 47.64 7.64 -28.24
CA ASP A 9 46.87 6.84 -27.26
C ASP A 9 46.98 7.42 -25.85
N GLU A 10 46.60 8.69 -25.65
CA GLU A 10 46.39 9.25 -24.29
C GLU A 10 45.03 9.98 -24.15
N GLU A 11 44.17 9.98 -25.17
CA GLU A 11 42.85 10.66 -25.14
C GLU A 11 41.64 9.70 -25.13
N GLY A 12 41.87 8.38 -25.08
CA GLY A 12 40.82 7.36 -25.30
C GLY A 12 40.28 6.62 -24.07
N GLU A 13 40.89 6.74 -22.90
CA GLU A 13 40.62 5.86 -21.74
C GLU A 13 40.17 6.57 -20.44
N GLU A 14 39.86 7.87 -20.46
CA GLU A 14 39.02 8.49 -19.41
C GLU A 14 37.52 8.27 -19.72
N HIS A 15 37.19 7.11 -20.29
CA HIS A 15 35.85 6.73 -20.65
C HIS A 15 35.06 6.33 -19.38
N ASP A 16 34.10 7.19 -19.04
CA ASP A 16 32.80 6.89 -18.42
C ASP A 16 32.69 6.31 -17.00
N ILE A 17 33.77 6.09 -16.25
CA ILE A 17 33.64 5.65 -14.84
C ILE A 17 32.79 6.65 -14.02
N SER A 18 33.00 7.95 -14.22
CA SER A 18 32.23 9.00 -13.53
C SER A 18 30.76 9.06 -13.99
N LYS A 19 30.48 8.79 -15.28
CA LYS A 19 29.11 8.82 -15.83
C LYS A 19 28.30 7.60 -15.41
N GLU A 20 28.92 6.42 -15.42
CA GLU A 20 28.30 5.18 -14.94
C GLU A 20 28.02 5.23 -13.44
N LEU A 21 28.95 5.79 -12.66
CA LEU A 21 28.75 6.02 -11.22
C LEU A 21 27.59 7.00 -10.98
N PHE A 22 27.52 8.09 -11.73
CA PHE A 22 26.45 9.08 -11.61
C PHE A 22 25.09 8.49 -11.98
N LEU A 23 25.03 7.71 -13.07
CA LEU A 23 23.83 7.00 -13.49
C LEU A 23 23.39 5.96 -12.44
N GLY A 24 24.33 5.22 -11.86
CA GLY A 24 24.08 4.26 -10.79
C GLY A 24 23.50 4.93 -9.54
N ILE A 25 24.06 6.07 -9.12
CA ILE A 25 23.54 6.85 -7.99
C ILE A 25 22.15 7.41 -8.30
N MET A 26 21.92 7.93 -9.51
CA MET A 26 20.59 8.40 -9.93
C MET A 26 19.55 7.27 -9.89
N MET A 27 19.91 6.08 -10.38
CA MET A 27 19.03 4.91 -10.36
C MET A 27 18.73 4.46 -8.94
N LEU A 28 19.73 4.46 -8.05
CA LEU A 28 19.55 4.15 -6.63
C LEU A 28 18.64 5.18 -5.94
N MET A 29 18.81 6.48 -6.21
CA MET A 29 17.94 7.52 -5.66
C MET A 29 16.50 7.38 -6.17
N LEU A 30 16.31 7.07 -7.45
CA LEU A 30 14.99 6.83 -8.03
C LEU A 30 14.31 5.61 -7.39
N CYS A 31 15.02 4.49 -7.30
CA CYS A 31 14.53 3.27 -6.65
C CYS A 31 14.20 3.49 -5.17
N LEU A 32 15.05 4.22 -4.45
CA LEU A 32 14.81 4.60 -3.07
C LEU A 32 13.59 5.50 -2.94
N GLY A 33 13.43 6.49 -3.83
CA GLY A 33 12.25 7.36 -3.87
C GLY A 33 10.96 6.58 -4.09
N ILE A 34 10.95 5.66 -5.06
CA ILE A 34 9.78 4.79 -5.33
C ILE A 34 9.51 3.86 -4.13
N MET A 35 10.55 3.28 -3.52
CA MET A 35 10.41 2.42 -2.35
C MET A 35 9.84 3.20 -1.16
N ILE A 36 10.34 4.42 -0.90
CA ILE A 36 9.82 5.30 0.14
C ILE A 36 8.36 5.61 -0.15
N LEU A 37 8.01 6.05 -1.36
CA LEU A 37 6.62 6.39 -1.72
C LEU A 37 5.66 5.20 -1.57
N ASN A 38 6.11 3.99 -1.91
CA ASN A 38 5.33 2.75 -1.72
C ASN A 38 5.22 2.32 -0.24
N VAL A 39 6.23 2.61 0.58
CA VAL A 39 6.22 2.27 2.02
C VAL A 39 5.47 3.32 2.85
N THR A 40 5.56 4.60 2.50
CA THR A 40 4.97 5.70 3.29
C THR A 40 3.48 5.88 3.04
N HIS A 41 2.98 5.38 1.91
CA HIS A 41 1.56 5.37 1.61
C HIS A 41 1.13 3.92 1.39
N PRO A 42 0.62 3.24 2.43
CA PRO A 42 -0.13 2.02 2.17
C PRO A 42 -1.23 2.42 1.19
N VAL A 43 -1.47 1.59 0.18
CA VAL A 43 -2.36 1.90 -0.95
C VAL A 43 -3.81 1.80 -0.49
N TRP A 44 -4.19 2.50 0.59
CA TRP A 44 -5.57 2.83 0.85
C TRP A 44 -6.00 3.67 -0.33
N ARG A 45 -6.92 3.15 -1.12
CA ARG A 45 -7.64 3.98 -2.08
C ARG A 45 -8.53 4.89 -1.26
N ILE A 46 -7.99 6.04 -0.84
CA ILE A 46 -8.72 7.12 -0.18
C ILE A 46 -9.59 7.77 -1.29
N HIS A 47 -10.56 7.05 -1.86
CA HIS A 47 -11.57 7.59 -2.77
C HIS A 47 -12.72 6.60 -3.06
N ARG A 48 -13.95 7.05 -2.73
CA ARG A 48 -15.27 6.87 -3.40
C ARG A 48 -15.69 5.50 -3.98
N HIS A 49 -15.26 4.38 -3.42
CA HIS A 49 -16.01 3.13 -3.66
C HIS A 49 -17.11 3.02 -2.59
N ASP A 50 -18.36 3.19 -3.00
CA ASP A 50 -19.48 2.87 -2.12
C ASP A 50 -19.52 1.33 -1.93
N PRO A 51 -19.87 0.83 -0.74
CA PRO A 51 -19.93 -0.60 -0.48
C PRO A 51 -20.98 -1.27 -1.36
N GLU A 52 -20.62 -2.41 -1.94
CA GLU A 52 -21.54 -3.28 -2.64
C GLU A 52 -22.23 -4.23 -1.65
N LYS A 53 -23.33 -4.85 -2.10
CA LYS A 53 -24.07 -5.78 -1.27
C LYS A 53 -23.22 -7.02 -0.98
N GLY A 54 -22.89 -7.22 0.30
CA GLY A 54 -22.03 -8.32 0.77
C GLY A 54 -20.65 -7.86 1.22
N ASP A 55 -20.28 -6.62 0.95
CA ASP A 55 -19.05 -6.04 1.48
C ASP A 55 -19.09 -5.92 3.00
N LEU A 56 -17.93 -6.08 3.61
CA LEU A 56 -17.79 -5.94 5.04
C LEU A 56 -17.64 -4.46 5.37
N VAL A 57 -18.68 -3.85 5.95
CA VAL A 57 -18.65 -2.45 6.35
C VAL A 57 -18.51 -2.33 7.87
N VAL A 58 -17.44 -1.67 8.31
CA VAL A 58 -17.16 -1.37 9.72
C VAL A 58 -17.32 0.12 9.95
N LEU A 59 -18.16 0.49 10.90
CA LEU A 59 -18.47 1.85 11.27
C LEU A 59 -17.84 2.20 12.62
N TYR A 60 -17.08 3.28 12.68
CA TYR A 60 -16.46 3.84 13.87
C TYR A 60 -17.23 5.08 14.32
N THR A 61 -17.66 5.08 15.58
CA THR A 61 -18.41 6.17 16.21
C THR A 61 -17.74 6.58 17.52
N GLY A 62 -18.19 7.67 18.13
CA GLY A 62 -17.70 8.08 19.45
C GLY A 62 -17.97 7.07 20.58
N GLN A 63 -18.94 6.17 20.41
CA GLN A 63 -19.29 5.15 21.41
C GLN A 63 -18.59 3.80 21.19
N GLY A 64 -17.94 3.60 20.04
CA GLY A 64 -17.29 2.34 19.68
C GLY A 64 -17.42 2.02 18.21
N MET A 65 -17.07 0.78 17.84
CA MET A 65 -17.15 0.28 16.48
C MET A 65 -18.20 -0.81 16.32
N GLY A 66 -18.72 -0.93 15.10
CA GLY A 66 -19.78 -1.88 14.77
C GLY A 66 -19.77 -2.27 13.31
N LEU A 67 -20.48 -3.34 12.99
CA LEU A 67 -20.83 -3.66 11.61
C LEU A 67 -21.95 -2.74 11.15
N SER A 68 -21.92 -2.41 9.87
CA SER A 68 -22.91 -1.63 9.17
C SER A 68 -23.25 -2.32 7.86
N GLU A 69 -24.44 -2.06 7.32
CA GLU A 69 -24.80 -2.48 5.97
C GLU A 69 -24.69 -1.32 4.98
N ASP A 70 -24.77 -0.08 5.47
CA ASP A 70 -24.92 1.14 4.69
C ASP A 70 -23.82 2.18 4.93
N GLY A 71 -22.98 1.98 5.96
CA GLY A 71 -21.95 2.95 6.38
C GLY A 71 -22.52 4.15 7.18
N TYR A 72 -23.76 4.06 7.64
CA TYR A 72 -24.45 5.09 8.43
C TYR A 72 -24.94 4.58 9.77
N THR A 73 -25.45 3.36 9.83
CA THR A 73 -26.02 2.77 11.05
C THR A 73 -25.27 1.53 11.49
N ILE A 74 -25.08 1.38 12.82
CA ILE A 74 -24.52 0.16 13.39
C ILE A 74 -25.66 -0.87 13.47
N SER A 75 -25.55 -1.94 12.69
CA SER A 75 -26.45 -3.10 12.79
C SER A 75 -26.08 -3.99 13.97
N ARG A 76 -24.79 -4.11 14.26
CA ARG A 76 -24.27 -4.93 15.37
C ARG A 76 -22.97 -4.36 15.95
N PRO A 77 -22.81 -4.28 17.29
CA PRO A 77 -21.54 -3.90 17.89
C PRO A 77 -20.43 -4.90 17.52
N LEU A 78 -19.22 -4.39 17.30
CA LEU A 78 -18.06 -5.17 16.86
C LEU A 78 -16.93 -4.99 17.86
N SER A 79 -16.42 -6.08 18.43
CA SER A 79 -15.23 -6.04 19.28
C SER A 79 -13.94 -6.12 18.46
N GLU A 80 -12.81 -5.74 19.07
CA GLU A 80 -11.47 -5.86 18.46
C GLU A 80 -11.19 -7.27 17.95
N TRP A 81 -11.62 -8.28 18.73
CA TRP A 81 -11.40 -9.67 18.39
C TRP A 81 -12.29 -10.13 17.23
N ASP A 82 -13.54 -9.67 17.19
CA ASP A 82 -14.46 -9.94 16.08
C ASP A 82 -13.94 -9.31 14.79
N PHE A 83 -13.46 -8.07 14.86
CA PHE A 83 -12.84 -7.39 13.71
C PHE A 83 -11.68 -8.21 13.14
N ARG A 84 -10.73 -8.62 13.99
CA ARG A 84 -9.57 -9.40 13.56
C ARG A 84 -9.95 -10.76 12.98
N ARG A 85 -11.00 -11.39 13.51
CA ARG A 85 -11.54 -12.63 12.96
C ARG A 85 -12.09 -12.38 11.55
N SER A 86 -12.96 -11.39 11.38
CA SER A 86 -13.55 -11.07 10.07
C SER A 86 -12.49 -10.74 9.01
N VAL A 87 -11.44 -9.99 9.38
CA VAL A 87 -10.32 -9.72 8.46
C VAL A 87 -9.58 -11.00 8.07
N ARG A 88 -9.35 -11.93 8.99
CA ARG A 88 -8.71 -13.22 8.64
C ARG A 88 -9.61 -14.11 7.80
N ASP A 89 -10.93 -14.03 7.97
CA ASP A 89 -11.87 -14.76 7.13
C ASP A 89 -11.86 -14.21 5.70
N LEU A 90 -11.72 -12.88 5.53
CA LEU A 90 -11.49 -12.25 4.22
C LEU A 90 -10.20 -12.72 3.53
N VAL A 91 -9.15 -13.03 4.29
CA VAL A 91 -7.92 -13.64 3.72
C VAL A 91 -8.20 -15.02 3.15
N ARG A 92 -9.08 -15.80 3.79
CA ARG A 92 -9.42 -17.16 3.35
C ARG A 92 -10.37 -17.15 2.16
N GLU A 93 -11.31 -16.22 2.15
CA GLU A 93 -12.31 -16.06 1.08
C GLU A 93 -12.39 -14.59 0.61
N PRO A 94 -11.48 -14.16 -0.29
CA PRO A 94 -11.39 -12.77 -0.75
C PRO A 94 -12.44 -12.47 -1.83
N LYS A 95 -13.72 -12.67 -1.52
CA LYS A 95 -14.84 -12.44 -2.45
C LYS A 95 -15.44 -11.04 -2.33
N THR A 96 -15.16 -10.34 -1.24
CA THR A 96 -15.80 -9.06 -0.90
C THR A 96 -14.77 -8.07 -0.41
N ASP A 97 -15.11 -6.78 -0.47
CA ASP A 97 -14.25 -5.68 -0.06
C ASP A 97 -14.51 -5.27 1.41
N LEU A 98 -13.51 -4.64 2.04
CA LEU A 98 -13.59 -4.11 3.41
C LEU A 98 -13.70 -2.59 3.37
N HIS A 99 -14.76 -2.05 3.97
CA HIS A 99 -14.99 -0.62 4.07
C HIS A 99 -14.94 -0.18 5.54
N LEU A 100 -14.07 0.77 5.86
CA LEU A 100 -13.90 1.35 7.18
C LEU A 100 -14.43 2.80 7.18
N TYR A 101 -15.55 3.07 7.85
CA TYR A 101 -16.16 4.39 7.93
C TYR A 101 -15.89 5.06 9.28
N LEU A 102 -15.24 6.23 9.26
CA LEU A 102 -15.13 7.08 10.44
C LEU A 102 -16.31 8.07 10.47
N ARG A 103 -17.18 7.95 11.47
CA ARG A 103 -18.25 8.92 11.79
C ARG A 103 -18.11 9.54 13.17
N GLY A 104 -17.08 9.15 13.91
CA GLY A 104 -16.73 9.68 15.23
C GLY A 104 -15.71 8.78 15.92
N GLY A 105 -15.14 9.24 17.03
CA GLY A 105 -14.11 8.49 17.76
C GLY A 105 -12.71 8.72 17.20
N SER A 106 -11.83 7.72 17.33
CA SER A 106 -10.39 7.88 17.04
C SER A 106 -10.05 7.51 15.59
N ARG A 107 -9.55 8.51 14.84
CA ARG A 107 -8.96 8.32 13.51
C ARG A 107 -7.75 7.38 13.53
N GLU A 108 -6.98 7.39 14.61
CA GLU A 108 -5.81 6.51 14.78
C GLU A 108 -6.23 5.04 14.82
N ASN A 109 -7.34 4.72 15.50
CA ASN A 109 -7.85 3.35 15.54
C ASN A 109 -8.27 2.85 14.16
N VAL A 110 -8.89 3.71 13.35
CA VAL A 110 -9.26 3.37 11.97
C VAL A 110 -8.01 3.05 11.15
N PHE A 111 -6.97 3.88 11.22
CA PHE A 111 -5.74 3.62 10.50
C PHE A 111 -5.00 2.37 10.99
N LYS A 112 -5.00 2.10 12.30
CA LYS A 112 -4.42 0.87 12.85
C LYS A 112 -5.12 -0.38 12.30
N HIS A 113 -6.45 -0.35 12.24
CA HIS A 113 -7.25 -1.44 11.68
C HIS A 113 -7.08 -1.60 10.19
N ALA A 114 -7.00 -0.47 9.48
CA ALA A 114 -6.66 -0.45 8.08
C ALA A 114 -5.30 -1.15 7.89
N LEU A 115 -4.23 -0.69 8.56
CA LEU A 115 -2.86 -1.24 8.48
C LEU A 115 -2.84 -2.74 8.74
N PHE A 116 -3.57 -3.18 9.75
CA PHE A 116 -3.71 -4.60 10.05
C PHE A 116 -4.33 -5.37 8.87
N ALA A 117 -5.45 -4.88 8.32
CA ALA A 117 -6.10 -5.53 7.18
C ALA A 117 -5.21 -5.56 5.94
N ASP A 118 -4.58 -4.46 5.57
CA ASP A 118 -3.70 -4.37 4.39
C ASP A 118 -2.46 -5.28 4.49
N SER A 119 -1.85 -5.37 5.68
CA SER A 119 -0.72 -6.29 5.91
C SER A 119 -1.09 -7.75 5.65
N LEU A 120 -2.36 -8.11 5.89
CA LEU A 120 -2.92 -9.42 5.62
C LEU A 120 -3.53 -9.51 4.22
N LEU A 121 -3.61 -8.41 3.46
CA LEU A 121 -4.32 -8.30 2.19
C LEU A 121 -3.46 -7.88 0.94
N SER A 122 -2.12 -8.05 0.93
CA SER A 122 -1.16 -7.87 -0.20
C SER A 122 -0.97 -9.01 -1.27
N THR A 123 -0.96 -8.68 -2.58
CA THR A 123 -0.81 -9.52 -3.81
C THR A 123 0.01 -10.84 -3.80
N ASP A 124 -0.31 -11.77 -4.72
CA ASP A 124 0.55 -12.93 -5.02
C ASP A 124 1.79 -12.55 -5.85
N GLN A 125 2.74 -13.49 -6.00
CA GLN A 125 3.99 -13.29 -6.75
C GLN A 125 3.81 -13.14 -8.26
N ALA A 126 2.60 -13.38 -8.79
CA ALA A 126 2.31 -13.35 -10.23
C ALA A 126 1.63 -12.03 -10.67
N GLY A 127 1.40 -11.09 -9.74
CA GLY A 127 0.78 -9.80 -10.03
C GLY A 127 -0.73 -9.90 -10.29
N ASN A 128 -1.38 -11.02 -9.95
CA ASN A 128 -2.82 -11.17 -10.06
C ASN A 128 -3.54 -10.44 -8.92
N LYS A 129 -4.76 -9.95 -9.17
CA LYS A 129 -5.62 -9.36 -8.13
C LYS A 129 -6.10 -10.48 -7.19
N VAL A 130 -5.36 -10.71 -6.11
CA VAL A 130 -5.58 -11.87 -5.21
C VAL A 130 -6.45 -11.53 -3.99
N ARG A 131 -6.66 -10.24 -3.66
CA ARG A 131 -7.12 -9.86 -2.31
C ARG A 131 -8.16 -8.73 -2.27
N THR A 132 -9.08 -8.87 -1.31
CA THR A 132 -10.06 -7.88 -0.80
C THR A 132 -9.46 -6.49 -0.72
N ALA A 133 -10.11 -5.48 -1.31
CA ALA A 133 -9.68 -4.09 -1.17
C ALA A 133 -10.09 -3.52 0.19
N VAL A 134 -9.24 -2.68 0.76
CA VAL A 134 -9.54 -1.94 1.99
C VAL A 134 -9.76 -0.47 1.66
N TYR A 135 -11.00 0.00 1.86
CA TYR A 135 -11.39 1.39 1.66
C TYR A 135 -11.57 2.08 3.00
N VAL A 136 -11.00 3.28 3.14
CA VAL A 136 -11.14 4.10 4.35
C VAL A 136 -11.91 5.38 4.00
N HIS A 137 -13.03 5.57 4.67
CA HIS A 137 -13.95 6.67 4.48
C HIS A 137 -13.87 7.61 5.67
N ILE A 138 -13.14 8.71 5.49
CA ILE A 138 -12.95 9.77 6.50
C ILE A 138 -13.78 10.96 6.03
N ARG A 139 -14.91 11.22 6.69
CA ARG A 139 -15.70 12.45 6.50
C ARG A 139 -15.63 13.31 7.74
#